data_AF-A0A2J0LNC4-F1
#
_entry.id   AF-A0A2J0LNC4-F1
#
_cell.length_a   1.000
_cell.length_b   1.000
_cell.length_c   1.000
_cell.angle_alpha   90.00
_cell.angle_beta   90.00
_cell.angle_gamma   90.00
#
_symmetry.space_group_name_H-M   'P 1'
#
loop_
_entity.id
_entity.type
_entity.pdbx_description
1 polymer ?
#
loop_
_entity_poly.entity_id
_entity_poly.type
_entity_poly.pdbx_seq_one_letter_code
_entity_poly.pdbx_strand_id
1 'polypeptide(L)'
;MNKIKDLHIDFSRALERLHEAIKEDISDKGGIVVDGTIQRFEFTFELAWKLARAALAHDGIDADTPRLVIKEAYRAKLIQDGEAWIDMLEDRNRSSHIYDEKQAFKIYS
;
A
#
# COMPACT_ATOMS: atom_id res chain seq x y z
N MET A 1 -16.73 16.21 -6.98
CA MET A 1 -15.26 16.10 -6.88
C MET A 1 -14.85 14.82 -7.60
N ASN A 2 -13.82 14.84 -8.45
CA ASN A 2 -13.44 13.68 -9.27
C ASN A 2 -12.72 12.64 -8.38
N LYS A 3 -13.33 11.47 -8.15
CA LYS A 3 -12.83 10.40 -7.27
C LYS A 3 -11.37 10.02 -7.53
N ILE A 4 -10.92 10.03 -8.79
CA ILE A 4 -9.53 9.72 -9.16
C ILE A 4 -8.59 10.81 -8.64
N LYS A 5 -9.00 12.08 -8.76
CA LYS A 5 -8.23 13.23 -8.28
C LYS A 5 -8.05 13.18 -6.76
N ASP A 6 -9.10 12.85 -6.03
CA ASP A 6 -9.05 12.76 -4.57
C ASP A 6 -8.12 11.61 -4.12
N LEU A 7 -8.24 10.42 -4.73
CA LEU A 7 -7.33 9.29 -4.50
C LEU A 7 -5.88 9.62 -4.82
N HIS A 8 -5.63 10.36 -5.90
CA HIS A 8 -4.28 10.77 -6.28
C HIS A 8 -3.66 11.71 -5.24
N ILE A 9 -4.43 12.68 -4.73
CA ILE A 9 -3.97 13.59 -3.66
C ILE A 9 -3.64 12.82 -2.40
N ASP A 10 -4.51 11.91 -1.98
CA ASP A 10 -4.30 11.10 -0.77
C ASP A 10 -3.10 10.17 -0.92
N PHE A 11 -2.97 9.49 -2.06
CA PHE A 11 -1.80 8.67 -2.38
C PHE A 11 -0.49 9.46 -2.35
N SER A 12 -0.48 10.66 -2.96
CA SER A 12 0.72 11.51 -3.01
C SER A 12 1.18 11.91 -1.61
N ARG A 13 0.25 12.31 -0.74
CA ARG A 13 0.54 12.65 0.67
C ARG A 13 1.00 11.44 1.48
N ALA A 14 0.39 10.28 1.25
CA ALA A 14 0.77 9.04 1.91
C ALA A 14 2.20 8.63 1.54
N LEU A 15 2.52 8.69 0.24
CA LEU A 15 3.84 8.37 -0.29
C LEU A 15 4.92 9.33 0.23
N GLU A 16 4.63 10.62 0.32
CA GLU A 16 5.54 11.60 0.92
C GLU A 16 5.88 11.24 2.38
N ARG A 17 4.86 10.93 3.19
CA ARG A 17 5.07 10.51 4.59
C ARG A 17 5.81 9.18 4.70
N LEU A 18 5.60 8.25 3.78
CA LEU A 18 6.37 7.00 3.73
C LEU A 18 7.84 7.28 3.42
N HIS A 19 8.12 8.15 2.44
CA HIS A 19 9.48 8.58 2.12
C HIS A 19 10.20 9.28 3.29
N GLU A 20 9.47 10.05 4.09
CA GLU A 20 10.02 10.62 5.34
C GLU A 20 10.35 9.52 6.34
N ALA A 21 9.45 8.55 6.54
CA ALA A 21 9.64 7.49 7.52
C ALA A 21 10.84 6.59 7.22
N ILE A 22 11.06 6.23 5.95
CA ILE A 22 12.18 5.36 5.56
C ILE A 22 13.56 6.07 5.65
N LYS A 23 13.58 7.41 5.74
CA LYS A 23 14.80 8.19 5.93
C LYS A 23 15.19 8.29 7.41
N GLU A 24 14.27 7.97 8.31
CA GLU A 24 14.55 7.97 9.74
C GLU A 24 15.51 6.84 10.08
N ASP A 25 16.55 7.16 10.84
CA ASP A 25 17.48 6.14 11.31
C ASP A 25 16.79 5.22 12.32
N ILE A 26 16.64 3.96 11.95
CA ILE A 26 16.03 2.91 12.76
C ILE A 26 17.00 2.29 13.79
N SER A 27 18.31 2.57 13.71
CA SER A 27 19.27 1.99 14.66
C SER A 27 19.12 2.55 16.07
N ASP A 28 18.68 3.81 16.20
CA ASP A 28 18.49 4.50 17.49
C ASP A 28 17.01 4.70 17.86
N LYS A 29 16.09 4.35 16.95
CA LYS A 29 14.66 4.59 17.10
C LYS A 29 13.94 3.24 17.23
N GLY A 30 13.71 2.82 18.47
CA GLY A 30 13.11 1.52 18.83
C GLY A 30 11.76 1.20 18.15
N GLY A 31 11.16 0.06 18.51
CA GLY A 31 10.05 -0.59 17.78
C GLY A 31 8.87 0.28 17.29
N ILE A 32 8.60 1.42 17.92
CA ILE A 32 7.54 2.37 17.51
C ILE A 32 7.78 2.97 16.11
N VAL A 33 9.03 3.30 15.76
CA VAL A 33 9.34 3.89 14.44
C VAL A 33 9.24 2.85 13.33
N VAL A 34 9.68 1.62 13.61
CA VAL A 34 9.48 0.47 12.72
C VAL A 34 7.99 0.23 12.51
N ASP A 35 7.20 0.17 13.60
CA ASP A 35 5.76 -0.04 13.53
C ASP A 35 5.05 1.06 12.72
N GLY A 36 5.41 2.32 12.97
CA GLY A 36 4.89 3.47 12.23
C GLY A 36 5.25 3.45 10.74
N THR A 37 6.44 2.94 10.40
CA THR A 37 6.89 2.80 9.01
C THR A 37 6.11 1.70 8.28
N ILE A 38 5.89 0.56 8.94
CA ILE A 38 5.08 -0.54 8.40
C ILE A 38 3.64 -0.05 8.15
N GLN A 39 3.03 0.63 9.13
CA GLN A 39 1.68 1.16 8.95
C GLN A 39 1.60 2.15 7.77
N ARG A 40 2.63 3.00 7.60
CA ARG A 40 2.76 3.92 6.45
C ARG A 40 2.86 3.18 5.12
N PHE A 41 3.61 2.11 5.06
CA PHE A 41 3.66 1.24 3.88
C PHE A 41 2.28 0.66 3.56
N GLU A 42 1.59 0.09 4.53
CA GLU A 42 0.29 -0.57 4.32
C GLU A 42 -0.77 0.36 3.75
N PHE A 43 -0.98 1.55 4.34
CA PHE A 43 -2.00 2.48 3.84
C PHE A 43 -1.58 3.13 2.51
N THR A 44 -0.29 3.32 2.28
CA THR A 44 0.21 3.86 1.01
C THR A 44 -0.04 2.87 -0.12
N PHE A 45 0.24 1.58 0.11
CA PHE A 45 -0.06 0.51 -0.82
C PHE A 45 -1.57 0.41 -1.09
N GLU A 46 -2.40 0.49 -0.04
CA GLU A 46 -3.86 0.48 -0.14
C GLU A 46 -4.42 1.60 -1.03
N LEU A 47 -3.87 2.81 -0.90
CA LEU A 47 -4.22 3.95 -1.75
C LEU A 47 -3.75 3.75 -3.19
N ALA A 48 -2.55 3.20 -3.39
CA ALA A 48 -1.97 2.98 -4.71
C ALA A 48 -2.83 2.04 -5.57
N TRP A 49 -3.22 0.87 -5.03
CA TRP A 49 -4.03 -0.07 -5.81
C TRP A 49 -5.46 0.44 -6.00
N LYS A 50 -6.03 1.19 -5.05
CA LYS A 50 -7.34 1.85 -5.25
C LYS A 50 -7.30 2.90 -6.35
N LEU A 51 -6.23 3.69 -6.41
CA LEU A 51 -6.01 4.67 -7.47
C LEU A 51 -5.87 3.98 -8.84
N ALA A 52 -5.06 2.93 -8.92
CA ALA A 52 -4.90 2.12 -10.12
C ALA A 52 -6.23 1.51 -10.58
N ARG A 53 -7.03 0.94 -9.65
CA ARG A 53 -8.37 0.43 -9.95
C ARG A 53 -9.28 1.52 -10.52
N ALA A 54 -9.26 2.71 -9.94
CA ALA A 54 -10.09 3.81 -10.41
C ALA A 54 -9.67 4.31 -11.81
N ALA A 55 -8.37 4.31 -12.11
CA ALA A 55 -7.85 4.62 -13.44
C ALA A 55 -8.24 3.54 -14.47
N LEU A 56 -8.08 2.27 -14.13
CA LEU A 56 -8.50 1.15 -14.99
C LEU A 56 -9.99 1.18 -15.29
N ALA A 57 -10.83 1.43 -14.27
CA ALA A 57 -12.28 1.52 -14.44
C ALA A 57 -12.70 2.71 -15.33
N HIS A 58 -11.95 3.82 -15.29
CA HIS A 58 -12.18 4.95 -16.19
C HIS A 58 -11.94 4.57 -17.66
N ASP A 59 -11.00 3.65 -17.91
CA ASP A 59 -10.67 3.14 -19.24
C ASP A 59 -11.49 1.88 -19.62
N GLY A 60 -12.50 1.52 -18.82
CA GLY A 60 -13.41 0.40 -19.07
C GLY A 60 -12.84 -0.98 -18.70
N ILE A 61 -11.79 -1.03 -17.89
CA ILE A 61 -11.17 -2.27 -17.42
C ILE A 61 -11.64 -2.56 -15.99
N ASP A 62 -12.44 -3.63 -15.84
CA ASP A 62 -12.93 -4.08 -14.55
C ASP A 62 -11.90 -4.98 -13.84
N ALA A 63 -11.48 -4.57 -12.65
CA ALA A 63 -10.61 -5.33 -11.78
C ALA A 63 -10.95 -5.05 -10.30
N ASP A 64 -11.27 -6.10 -9.54
CA ASP A 64 -11.84 -5.94 -8.18
C ASP A 64 -10.96 -6.46 -7.05
N THR A 65 -9.85 -7.12 -7.38
CA THR A 65 -8.88 -7.60 -6.37
C THR A 65 -7.54 -6.89 -6.54
N PRO A 66 -6.77 -6.65 -5.46
CA PRO A 66 -5.46 -5.99 -5.55
C PRO A 66 -4.53 -6.68 -6.56
N ARG A 67 -4.49 -8.02 -6.55
CA ARG A 67 -3.69 -8.81 -7.48
C ARG A 67 -4.11 -8.60 -8.93
N LEU A 68 -5.42 -8.61 -9.22
CA LEU A 68 -5.92 -8.40 -10.58
C LEU A 68 -5.66 -6.97 -11.04
N VAL A 69 -5.90 -5.99 -10.17
CA VAL A 69 -5.63 -4.57 -10.45
C VAL A 69 -4.17 -4.35 -10.81
N ILE A 70 -3.22 -4.95 -10.08
CA ILE A 70 -1.78 -4.85 -10.39
C ILE A 70 -1.48 -5.46 -11.77
N LYS A 71 -2.02 -6.64 -12.07
CA LYS A 71 -1.83 -7.30 -13.38
C LYS A 71 -2.35 -6.46 -14.54
N GLU A 72 -3.55 -5.91 -14.41
CA GLU A 72 -4.14 -5.07 -15.46
C GLU A 72 -3.44 -3.70 -15.55
N ALA A 73 -3.03 -3.10 -14.42
CA ALA A 73 -2.27 -1.86 -14.40
C ALA A 73 -0.91 -2.02 -15.10
N TYR A 74 -0.25 -3.17 -14.93
CA TYR A 74 0.98 -3.49 -15.66
C TYR A 74 0.73 -3.64 -17.16
N ARG A 75 -0.31 -4.38 -17.57
CA ARG A 75 -0.71 -4.52 -18.99
C ARG A 75 -1.06 -3.18 -19.64
N ALA A 76 -1.75 -2.31 -18.90
CA ALA A 76 -2.11 -0.96 -19.32
C ALA A 76 -0.93 0.04 -19.25
N LYS A 77 0.27 -0.40 -18.82
CA LYS A 77 1.47 0.43 -18.64
C LYS A 77 1.30 1.58 -17.64
N LEU A 78 0.35 1.47 -16.71
CA LEU A 78 0.21 2.39 -15.58
C LEU A 78 1.33 2.19 -14.55
N ILE A 79 1.87 0.97 -14.46
CA ILE A 79 3.06 0.62 -13.67
C ILE A 79 4.09 -0.09 -14.54
N GLN A 80 5.37 0.02 -14.18
CA GLN A 80 6.48 -0.49 -15.00
C GLN A 80 6.95 -1.90 -14.60
N ASP A 81 6.91 -2.24 -13.32
CA ASP A 81 7.44 -3.51 -12.80
C ASP A 81 6.34 -4.30 -12.09
N GLY A 82 5.59 -5.11 -12.83
CA GLY A 82 4.48 -5.87 -12.28
C GLY A 82 4.90 -6.86 -11.19
N GLU A 83 6.10 -7.44 -11.29
CA GLU A 83 6.59 -8.42 -10.30
C GLU A 83 6.90 -7.75 -8.96
N ALA A 84 7.60 -6.61 -8.98
CA ALA A 84 7.85 -5.83 -7.77
C ALA A 84 6.55 -5.41 -7.05
N TRP A 85 5.50 -5.06 -7.81
CA TRP A 85 4.20 -4.75 -7.21
C TRP A 85 3.49 -5.97 -6.61
N ILE A 86 3.67 -7.16 -7.19
CA ILE A 86 3.18 -8.40 -6.61
C ILE A 86 3.94 -8.74 -5.33
N ASP A 87 5.26 -8.57 -5.30
CA ASP A 87 6.06 -8.79 -4.09
C ASP A 87 5.63 -7.84 -2.97
N MET A 88 5.41 -6.55 -3.29
CA MET A 88 4.84 -5.60 -2.32
C MET A 88 3.45 -5.99 -1.82
N LEU A 89 2.61 -6.61 -2.67
CA LEU A 89 1.31 -7.13 -2.23
C LEU A 89 1.49 -8.24 -1.19
N GLU A 90 2.44 -9.16 -1.40
CA GLU A 90 2.74 -10.23 -0.44
C GLU A 90 3.33 -9.66 0.86
N ASP A 91 4.22 -8.67 0.77
CA ASP A 91 4.76 -7.95 1.95
C ASP A 91 3.64 -7.31 2.78
N ARG A 92 2.69 -6.64 2.11
CA ARG A 92 1.54 -6.04 2.80
C ARG A 92 0.67 -7.09 3.47
N ASN A 93 0.38 -8.21 2.79
CA ASN A 93 -0.43 -9.27 3.38
C ASN A 93 0.26 -9.83 4.64
N ARG A 94 1.59 -10.03 4.58
CA ARG A 94 2.38 -10.49 5.72
C ARG A 94 2.38 -9.49 6.88
N SER A 95 2.54 -8.19 6.61
CA SER A 95 2.59 -7.17 7.67
C SER A 95 1.28 -7.11 8.45
N SER A 96 0.13 -7.20 7.77
CA SER A 96 -1.18 -7.16 8.43
C SER A 96 -1.40 -8.38 9.34
N HIS A 97 -0.97 -9.57 8.90
CA HIS A 97 -1.07 -10.78 9.73
C HIS A 97 -0.22 -10.74 11.00
N ILE A 98 0.98 -10.15 10.94
CA ILE A 98 1.85 -9.99 12.13
C ILE A 98 1.16 -9.13 13.20
N TYR A 99 0.45 -8.07 12.79
CA TYR A 99 -0.30 -7.24 13.75
C TYR A 99 -1.53 -7.94 14.28
N ASP A 100 -2.28 -8.65 13.44
CA ASP A 100 -3.44 -9.43 13.88
C ASP A 100 -3.06 -10.46 14.95
N GLU A 101 -1.94 -11.18 14.75
CA GLU A 101 -1.39 -12.11 15.73
C GLU A 101 -1.00 -11.40 17.04
N LYS A 102 -0.22 -10.31 16.96
CA LYS A 102 0.17 -9.51 18.14
C LYS A 102 -1.04 -8.98 18.90
N GLN A 103 -2.10 -8.55 18.20
CA GLN A 103 -3.33 -8.06 18.82
C GLN A 103 -4.14 -9.21 19.45
N ALA A 104 -4.25 -10.35 18.77
CA ALA A 104 -4.91 -11.54 19.31
C ALA A 104 -4.28 -11.99 20.64
N PHE A 105 -2.95 -11.99 20.74
CA PHE A 105 -2.24 -12.30 21.99
C PHE A 105 -2.58 -11.32 23.13
N LYS A 106 -2.69 -10.02 22.84
CA LYS A 106 -3.03 -8.99 23.85
C LYS A 106 -4.46 -9.11 24.40
N ILE A 107 -5.39 -9.68 23.63
CA ILE A 107 -6.78 -9.91 24.08
C ILE A 107 -6.89 -11.20 24.90
N TYR A 108 -6.03 -12.19 24.61
CA TYR A 108 -6.00 -13.47 25.33
C TYR A 108 -5.23 -13.44 26.65
N SER A 109 -4.35 -12.46 26.86
CA SER A 109 -3.56 -12.24 28.09
C SER A 109 -4.27 -11.29 29.06
#